data_AF-A0A530QGL4-F1
#
_entry.id   AF-A0A530QGL4-F1
#
_cell.length_a   1.000
_cell.length_b   1.000
_cell.length_c   1.000
_cell.angle_alpha   90.00
_cell.angle_beta   90.00
_cell.angle_gamma   90.00
#
_symmetry.space_group_name_H-M   'P 1'
#
loop_
_entity.id
_entity.type
_entity.pdbx_description
1 polymer ?
#
loop_
_entity_poly.entity_id
_entity_poly.type
_entity_poly.pdbx_seq_one_letter_code
_entity_poly.pdbx_strand_id
1 'polypeptide(L)' 'MNVGDRHYRTIWLSDDGRSVDIIDQRWLPHDFRVEKVGTVAG' A
#
# COMPACT_ATOMS: atom_id res chain seq x y z
N MET A 1 -7.43 -3.55 -6.89
CA MET A 1 -7.63 -2.20 -7.45
C MET A 1 -7.02 -2.18 -8.84
N ASN A 2 -7.73 -1.67 -9.84
CA ASN A 2 -7.13 -1.44 -11.16
C ASN A 2 -6.36 -0.12 -11.15
N VAL A 3 -5.09 -0.16 -11.51
CA VAL A 3 -4.25 1.03 -11.74
C VAL A 3 -3.69 0.89 -13.15
N GLY A 4 -4.18 1.73 -14.07
CA GLY A 4 -4.05 1.49 -15.52
C GLY A 4 -4.74 0.17 -15.91
N ASP A 5 -4.04 -0.67 -16.66
CA ASP A 5 -4.54 -1.98 -17.13
C ASP A 5 -4.13 -3.16 -16.22
N ARG A 6 -3.65 -2.88 -15.00
CA ARG A 6 -3.20 -3.92 -14.07
C ARG A 6 -3.98 -3.92 -12.77
N HIS A 7 -4.38 -5.12 -12.35
CA HIS A 7 -5.00 -5.35 -11.05
C HIS A 7 -3.93 -5.50 -9.96
N TYR A 8 -3.98 -4.64 -8.95
CA TYR A 8 -3.07 -4.63 -7.81
C TYR A 8 -3.80 -5.07 -6.53
N ARG A 9 -3.06 -5.81 -5.69
CA ARG A 9 -3.36 -5.92 -4.27
C ARG A 9 -2.93 -4.61 -3.61
N THR A 10 -3.81 -3.97 -2.85
CA THR A 10 -3.57 -2.63 -2.28
C THR A 10 -2.93 -2.66 -0.89
N ILE A 11 -2.92 -3.81 -0.22
CA ILE A 11 -2.38 -4.02 1.12
C ILE A 11 -1.88 -5.46 1.27
N TRP A 12 -0.70 -5.67 1.87
CA TRP A 12 -0.14 -6.99 2.16
C TRP A 12 0.70 -6.99 3.44
N LEU A 13 0.91 -8.18 4.01
CA LEU A 13 1.76 -8.36 5.18
C LEU A 13 3.21 -8.08 4.78
N SER A 14 3.91 -7.28 5.56
CA SER A 14 5.34 -7.03 5.36
C SER A 14 6.20 -8.21 5.80
N ASP A 15 7.47 -8.20 5.38
CA ASP A 15 8.46 -9.24 5.71
C ASP A 15 8.73 -9.42 7.22
N ASP A 16 8.42 -8.42 8.04
CA ASP A 16 8.53 -8.50 9.50
C ASP A 16 7.39 -9.29 10.17
N GLY A 17 6.38 -9.70 9.39
CA GLY A 17 5.24 -10.48 9.85
C GLY A 17 4.30 -9.76 10.82
N ARG A 18 4.42 -8.43 10.96
CA ARG A 18 3.65 -7.63 11.92
C ARG A 18 3.05 -6.37 11.30
N SER A 19 3.78 -5.66 10.46
CA SER A 19 3.27 -4.50 9.75
C SER A 19 2.62 -4.89 8.43
N VAL A 20 1.93 -3.93 7.83
CA VAL A 20 1.41 -4.06 6.47
C VAL A 20 2.06 -3.02 5.58
N ASP A 21 2.34 -3.39 4.34
CA ASP A 21 2.67 -2.44 3.27
C ASP A 21 1.40 -2.13 2.49
N ILE A 22 1.17 -0.85 2.22
CA ILE A 22 0.00 -0.34 1.50
C ILE A 22 0.42 0.48 0.28
N ILE A 23 -0.40 0.45 -0.77
CA ILE A 23 -0.28 1.44 -1.84
C ILE A 23 -0.84 2.78 -1.32
N ASP A 24 -0.01 3.82 -1.30
CA ASP A 24 -0.45 5.18 -0.97
C ASP A 24 -1.19 5.80 -2.17
N GLN A 25 -2.51 5.70 -2.11
CA GLN A 25 -3.38 6.15 -3.19
C GLN A 25 -3.46 7.69 -3.30
N ARG A 26 -2.90 8.46 -2.35
CA ARG A 26 -2.87 9.94 -2.43
C ARG A 26 -2.01 10.44 -3.60
N TRP A 27 -1.05 9.64 -4.05
CA TRP A 27 -0.09 10.01 -5.10
C TRP A 27 -0.44 9.43 -6.48
N LEU A 28 -1.42 8.52 -6.55
CA LEU A 28 -1.91 8.03 -7.84
C LEU A 28 -2.73 9.13 -8.55
N PRO A 29 -2.65 9.22 -9.89
CA PRO A 29 -1.94 8.33 -10.81
C PRO A 29 -0.49 8.74 -11.11
N HIS A 30 0.01 9.82 -10.51
CA HIS A 30 1.28 10.43 -10.89
C HIS A 30 2.50 9.72 -10.33
N ASP A 31 2.39 9.10 -9.16
CA ASP A 31 3.48 8.40 -8.50
C ASP A 31 2.97 7.17 -7.74
N PHE A 32 3.65 6.04 -7.92
CA PHE A 32 3.30 4.78 -7.28
C PHE A 32 4.16 4.60 -6.03
N ARG A 33 3.55 4.81 -4.86
CA ARG A 33 4.24 4.73 -3.57
C ARG A 33 3.70 3.60 -2.71
N VAL A 34 4.60 2.98 -1.96
CA VAL A 34 4.30 2.00 -0.92
C VAL A 34 4.70 2.56 0.43
N GLU A 35 3.78 2.53 1.39
CA GLU A 35 4.04 2.93 2.77
C GLU A 35 3.86 1.74 3.72
N LYS A 36 4.70 1.67 4.76
CA LYS A 36 4.60 0.66 5.82
C LYS A 36 3.81 1.21 7.00
N VAL A 37 2.77 0.50 7.42
CA VAL A 37 1.92 0.84 8.57
C VAL A 37 2.06 -0.23 9.65
N GLY A 38 2.52 0.16 10.82
CA GLY A 38 2.78 -0.76 11.95
C GLY A 38 1.99 -0.47 13.23
N THR A 39 1.26 0.65 13.30
CA THR A 39 0.58 1.09 14.52
C THR A 39 -0.74 1.78 14.19
N VAL A 40 -1.68 1.75 15.14
CA VAL A 40 -2.88 2.59 15.10
C VAL A 40 -2.60 3.92 15.80
N ALA A 41 -3.14 5.01 15.27
CA ALA A 41 -3.29 6.23 16.06
C ALA A 41 -4.53 6.05 16.95
N GLY A 42 -4.36 6.24 18.26
CA GLY A 42 -5.43 6.13 19.25
C GLY A 42 -6.23 7.43 19.39
#